data_AF-A0A072TPA0-F1
#
_entry.id   AF-A0A072TPA0-F1
#
_cell.length_a   1.000
_cell.length_b   1.000
_cell.length_c   1.000
_cell.angle_alpha   90.00
_cell.angle_beta   90.00
_cell.angle_gamma   90.00
#
_symmetry.space_group_name_H-M   'P 1'
#
loop_
_entity.id
_entity.type
_entity.pdbx_description
1 polymer ?
#
loop_
_entity_poly.entity_id
_entity_poly.type
_entity_poly.pdbx_seq_one_letter_code
_entity_poly.pdbx_strand_id
1 'polypeptide(L)'
;GMTMKCTCFDDLSEEDKEKYNFYKNEDVHHYGPQADFQSKAGVMYFLDELYVKNYTINDDLTVDVEGDVKLPDYGVKHMLSDNSYSICPESLPIQFGIVKGDFHCGELKDLHGAPRHVTGNFVCEYTDVKSLEGMPEHVGKDITIRRTAITNLEGLPNYIAGNLEIDWNDSLTSLNGSPKTITGEFVCTRNASLKTLEGGPERVGAGVYISPAWQKVGDEKNKCCGLISLEGAPEYVGGNFDCSDNELNSLNGAPKHVEGDFVCVSCSLETLNGLGEVK
;
A
#
# COMPACT_ATOMS: atom_id res chain seq x y z
N GLY A 1 1.27 -19.22 -8.05
CA GLY A 1 0.36 -19.95 -8.95
C GLY A 1 -1.00 -19.93 -8.32
N MET A 2 -1.91 -19.11 -8.84
CA MET A 2 -3.19 -18.84 -8.21
C MET A 2 -4.18 -19.97 -8.53
N THR A 3 -4.67 -20.66 -7.50
CA THR A 3 -5.60 -21.79 -7.66
C THR A 3 -7.03 -21.26 -7.59
N MET A 4 -7.64 -20.95 -8.75
CA MET A 4 -9.07 -20.61 -8.79
C MET A 4 -9.91 -21.88 -8.59
N LYS A 5 -11.07 -21.75 -7.91
CA LYS A 5 -12.03 -22.84 -7.75
C LYS A 5 -12.45 -23.35 -9.13
N CYS A 6 -12.26 -24.64 -9.35
CA CYS A 6 -12.63 -25.29 -10.59
C CYS A 6 -14.14 -25.59 -10.56
N THR A 7 -14.93 -24.89 -11.38
CA THR A 7 -16.29 -25.30 -11.74
C THR A 7 -16.23 -26.31 -12.87
N CYS A 8 -17.03 -27.39 -12.81
CA CYS A 8 -17.13 -28.32 -13.94
C CYS A 8 -17.78 -27.60 -15.12
N PHE A 9 -17.29 -27.81 -16.36
CA PHE A 9 -17.90 -27.22 -17.56
C PHE A 9 -19.40 -27.53 -17.68
N ASP A 10 -19.78 -28.73 -17.26
CA ASP A 10 -21.16 -29.19 -17.31
C ASP A 10 -22.06 -28.48 -16.27
N ASP A 11 -21.48 -27.81 -15.26
CA ASP A 11 -22.20 -27.01 -14.24
C ASP A 11 -22.37 -25.53 -14.65
N LEU A 12 -21.71 -25.07 -15.73
CA LEU A 12 -21.80 -23.69 -16.23
C LEU A 12 -23.08 -23.48 -17.04
N SER A 13 -23.68 -22.29 -16.92
CA SER A 13 -24.78 -21.88 -17.79
C SER A 13 -24.28 -21.71 -19.24
N GLU A 14 -25.15 -21.92 -20.24
CA GLU A 14 -24.79 -21.67 -21.64
C GLU A 14 -24.41 -20.19 -21.89
N GLU A 15 -25.02 -19.28 -21.13
CA GLU A 15 -24.67 -17.85 -21.15
C GLU A 15 -23.23 -17.62 -20.68
N ASP A 16 -22.80 -18.26 -19.57
CA ASP A 16 -21.42 -18.14 -19.10
C ASP A 16 -20.43 -18.79 -20.06
N LYS A 17 -20.79 -19.91 -20.67
CA LYS A 17 -19.95 -20.58 -21.67
C LYS A 17 -19.70 -19.68 -22.88
N GLU A 18 -20.74 -19.02 -23.39
CA GLU A 18 -20.63 -18.08 -24.49
C GLU A 18 -19.89 -16.80 -24.07
N LYS A 19 -20.27 -16.21 -22.92
CA LYS A 19 -19.71 -14.96 -22.40
C LYS A 19 -18.20 -15.04 -22.20
N TYR A 20 -17.71 -16.08 -21.55
CA TYR A 20 -16.28 -16.23 -21.27
C TYR A 20 -15.58 -17.17 -22.25
N ASN A 21 -16.24 -17.59 -23.32
CA ASN A 21 -15.68 -18.48 -24.34
C ASN A 21 -15.10 -19.80 -23.76
N PHE A 22 -15.83 -20.42 -22.82
CA PHE A 22 -15.47 -21.75 -22.33
C PHE A 22 -15.72 -22.79 -23.43
N TYR A 23 -14.79 -23.72 -23.61
CA TYR A 23 -14.98 -24.89 -24.47
C TYR A 23 -14.54 -26.17 -23.77
N LYS A 24 -15.20 -27.28 -24.10
CA LYS A 24 -14.88 -28.60 -23.56
C LYS A 24 -13.60 -29.11 -24.22
N ASN A 25 -12.49 -29.13 -23.48
CA ASN A 25 -11.27 -29.85 -23.84
C ASN A 25 -11.30 -31.28 -23.28
N GLU A 26 -11.39 -32.30 -24.15
CA GLU A 26 -11.48 -33.72 -23.74
C GLU A 26 -10.23 -34.23 -22.98
N ASP A 27 -9.09 -33.52 -23.08
CA ASP A 27 -7.82 -33.87 -22.43
C ASP A 27 -7.60 -33.21 -21.05
N VAL A 28 -8.49 -32.32 -20.61
CA VAL A 28 -8.32 -31.56 -19.35
C VAL A 28 -9.58 -31.66 -18.48
N HIS A 29 -9.43 -32.17 -17.25
CA HIS A 29 -10.53 -32.26 -16.27
C HIS A 29 -10.95 -30.92 -15.65
N HIS A 30 -10.35 -29.80 -16.08
CA HIS A 30 -10.58 -28.45 -15.55
C HIS A 30 -10.93 -27.52 -16.69
N TYR A 31 -12.05 -26.80 -16.57
CA TYR A 31 -12.56 -25.94 -17.63
C TYR A 31 -12.69 -24.52 -17.07
N GLY A 32 -11.86 -23.64 -17.63
CA GLY A 32 -11.92 -22.17 -17.59
C GLY A 32 -12.07 -21.69 -19.05
N PRO A 33 -12.23 -20.37 -19.36
CA PRO A 33 -11.47 -19.86 -20.49
C PRO A 33 -10.05 -20.39 -20.27
N GLN A 34 -9.51 -21.18 -21.21
CA GLN A 34 -8.15 -21.74 -21.12
C GLN A 34 -7.29 -20.71 -20.41
N ALA A 35 -6.79 -20.95 -19.19
CA ALA A 35 -6.43 -19.93 -18.19
C ALA A 35 -5.45 -18.86 -18.73
N ASP A 36 -6.00 -17.97 -19.55
CA ASP A 36 -5.29 -17.15 -20.50
C ASP A 36 -5.82 -15.76 -20.28
N PHE A 37 -5.19 -15.14 -19.31
CA PHE A 37 -5.33 -13.73 -19.00
C PHE A 37 -4.69 -12.86 -20.11
N GLN A 38 -4.22 -13.46 -21.22
CA GLN A 38 -3.85 -12.80 -22.47
C GLN A 38 -5.02 -12.68 -23.46
N SER A 39 -6.27 -12.86 -23.00
CA SER A 39 -7.48 -12.65 -23.80
C SER A 39 -8.50 -11.77 -23.06
N LYS A 40 -9.30 -10.98 -23.81
CA LYS A 40 -10.36 -10.16 -23.20
C LYS A 40 -11.36 -11.00 -22.39
N ALA A 41 -11.67 -12.22 -22.84
CA ALA A 41 -12.58 -13.12 -22.13
C ALA A 41 -12.00 -13.62 -20.80
N GLY A 42 -10.71 -13.99 -20.76
CA GLY A 42 -10.03 -14.38 -19.53
C GLY A 42 -9.90 -13.24 -18.53
N VAL A 43 -9.59 -12.02 -19.00
CA VAL A 43 -9.60 -10.80 -18.17
C VAL A 43 -10.99 -10.54 -17.60
N MET A 44 -12.03 -10.63 -18.43
CA MET A 44 -13.42 -10.42 -18.02
C MET A 44 -13.85 -11.41 -16.92
N TYR A 45 -13.52 -12.69 -17.08
CA TYR A 45 -13.76 -13.72 -16.06
C TYR A 45 -13.09 -13.38 -14.72
N PHE A 46 -11.82 -12.97 -14.75
CA PHE A 46 -11.08 -12.59 -13.54
C PHE A 46 -11.72 -11.41 -12.81
N LEU A 47 -12.14 -10.38 -13.55
CA LEU A 47 -12.78 -9.19 -12.98
C LEU A 47 -14.13 -9.52 -12.34
N ASP A 48 -14.91 -10.39 -12.97
CA ASP A 48 -16.24 -10.77 -12.49
C ASP A 48 -16.13 -11.62 -11.20
N GLU A 49 -15.14 -12.50 -11.08
CA GLU A 49 -14.83 -13.27 -9.85
C GLU A 49 -14.39 -12.37 -8.67
N LEU A 50 -13.81 -11.20 -8.99
CA LEU A 50 -13.45 -10.16 -8.03
C LEU A 50 -14.58 -9.14 -7.80
N TYR A 51 -15.73 -9.30 -8.46
CA TYR A 51 -16.85 -8.36 -8.40
C TYR A 51 -16.49 -6.93 -8.82
N VAL A 52 -15.47 -6.77 -9.66
CA VAL A 52 -15.12 -5.48 -10.25
C VAL A 52 -16.17 -5.13 -11.30
N LYS A 53 -16.75 -3.93 -11.20
CA LYS A 53 -17.81 -3.44 -12.09
C LYS A 53 -17.38 -2.17 -12.79
N ASN A 54 -18.11 -1.79 -13.84
CA ASN A 54 -17.90 -0.56 -14.61
C ASN A 54 -16.46 -0.43 -15.11
N TYR A 55 -15.95 -1.47 -15.76
CA TYR A 55 -14.62 -1.49 -16.33
C TYR A 55 -14.63 -1.44 -17.87
N THR A 56 -13.50 -1.05 -18.43
CA THR A 56 -13.18 -1.17 -19.86
C THR A 56 -11.91 -1.99 -20.01
N ILE A 57 -11.93 -3.00 -20.89
CA ILE A 57 -10.74 -3.79 -21.24
C ILE A 57 -10.17 -3.22 -22.54
N ASN A 58 -9.00 -2.61 -22.43
CA ASN A 58 -8.27 -1.99 -23.53
C ASN A 58 -7.73 -3.04 -24.50
N ASP A 59 -7.26 -2.60 -25.67
CA ASP A 59 -6.74 -3.52 -26.70
C ASP A 59 -5.41 -4.19 -26.28
N ASP A 60 -4.65 -3.56 -25.39
CA ASP A 60 -3.47 -4.14 -24.74
C ASP A 60 -3.82 -4.98 -23.49
N LEU A 61 -5.11 -5.24 -23.26
CA LEU A 61 -5.67 -5.96 -22.13
C LEU A 61 -5.54 -5.28 -20.76
N THR A 62 -5.07 -4.02 -20.73
CA THR A 62 -5.16 -3.23 -19.50
C THR A 62 -6.61 -2.94 -19.13
N VAL A 63 -6.89 -2.84 -17.83
CA VAL A 63 -8.25 -2.65 -17.32
C VAL A 63 -8.39 -1.29 -16.68
N ASP A 64 -9.25 -0.46 -17.25
CA ASP A 64 -9.65 0.82 -16.66
C ASP A 64 -10.98 0.65 -15.91
N VAL A 65 -11.10 1.23 -14.72
CA VAL A 65 -12.26 1.07 -13.82
C VAL A 65 -12.85 2.44 -13.44
N GLU A 66 -14.12 2.64 -13.74
CA GLU A 66 -14.92 3.82 -13.38
C GLU A 66 -15.50 3.69 -11.97
N GLY A 67 -14.64 3.44 -10.98
CA GLY A 67 -15.03 3.20 -9.59
C GLY A 67 -13.90 2.60 -8.75
N ASP A 68 -14.24 2.11 -7.57
CA ASP A 68 -13.31 1.47 -6.66
C ASP A 68 -12.96 0.04 -7.11
N VAL A 69 -11.74 -0.39 -6.82
CA VAL A 69 -11.33 -1.80 -6.87
C VAL A 69 -10.96 -2.24 -5.46
N LYS A 70 -11.63 -3.29 -4.97
CA LYS A 70 -11.43 -3.83 -3.62
C LYS A 70 -11.08 -5.31 -3.73
N LEU A 71 -9.80 -5.62 -3.69
CA LEU A 71 -9.34 -7.01 -3.66
C LEU A 71 -9.64 -7.60 -2.26
N PRO A 72 -10.02 -8.89 -2.17
CA PRO A 72 -10.44 -9.49 -0.91
C PRO A 72 -9.28 -9.89 0.01
N ASP A 73 -9.52 -9.85 1.33
CA ASP A 73 -8.59 -10.27 2.39
C ASP A 73 -8.89 -11.72 2.88
N TYR A 74 -7.91 -12.56 3.30
CA TYR A 74 -8.14 -13.92 3.84
C TYR A 74 -9.03 -13.90 5.08
N GLY A 75 -8.91 -12.83 5.88
CA GLY A 75 -9.54 -12.70 7.20
C GLY A 75 -11.05 -12.46 7.12
N VAL A 76 -11.49 -11.83 6.04
CA VAL A 76 -12.89 -11.83 5.62
C VAL A 76 -12.99 -12.90 4.54
N LYS A 77 -13.29 -14.13 4.96
CA LYS A 77 -14.10 -15.02 4.10
C LYS A 77 -15.32 -14.20 3.73
N HIS A 78 -15.26 -13.49 2.61
CA HIS A 78 -16.42 -12.92 1.96
C HIS A 78 -17.19 -14.13 1.46
N MET A 79 -17.90 -14.78 2.39
CA MET A 79 -19.12 -15.47 2.07
C MET A 79 -19.98 -14.39 1.46
N LEU A 80 -20.06 -14.45 0.15
CA LEU A 80 -21.02 -13.67 -0.61
C LEU A 80 -22.41 -14.09 -0.11
N SER A 81 -23.42 -13.26 -0.36
CA SER A 81 -24.78 -13.50 0.13
C SER A 81 -25.39 -14.85 -0.29
N ASP A 82 -24.75 -15.52 -1.25
CA ASP A 82 -25.08 -16.85 -1.78
C ASP A 82 -24.17 -17.99 -1.29
N ASN A 83 -23.34 -17.76 -0.26
CA ASN A 83 -22.33 -18.71 0.26
C ASN A 83 -21.21 -19.10 -0.72
N SER A 84 -21.04 -18.40 -1.84
CA SER A 84 -19.87 -18.55 -2.70
C SER A 84 -18.64 -17.85 -2.10
N TYR A 85 -17.44 -18.25 -2.54
CA TYR A 85 -16.16 -17.68 -2.08
C TYR A 85 -15.55 -16.93 -3.27
N SER A 86 -15.27 -15.63 -3.10
CA SER A 86 -14.47 -14.87 -4.07
C SER A 86 -13.02 -15.39 -4.10
N ILE A 87 -12.37 -15.28 -5.25
CA ILE A 87 -10.94 -15.60 -5.38
C ILE A 87 -10.11 -14.58 -4.58
N CYS A 88 -9.08 -15.04 -3.86
CA CYS A 88 -8.11 -14.19 -3.17
C CYS A 88 -6.77 -14.25 -3.93
N PRO A 89 -6.47 -13.28 -4.83
CA PRO A 89 -5.20 -13.27 -5.53
C PRO A 89 -4.04 -12.98 -4.60
N GLU A 90 -3.01 -13.84 -4.67
CA GLU A 90 -1.69 -13.52 -4.14
C GLU A 90 -0.84 -12.73 -5.15
N SER A 91 -1.25 -12.68 -6.42
CA SER A 91 -0.61 -11.93 -7.51
C SER A 91 -1.67 -11.62 -8.57
N LEU A 92 -1.60 -10.46 -9.23
CA LEU A 92 -2.53 -10.14 -10.31
C LEU A 92 -2.06 -10.74 -11.64
N PRO A 93 -2.92 -11.50 -12.34
CA PRO A 93 -2.58 -12.04 -13.66
C PRO A 93 -2.88 -11.06 -14.80
N ILE A 94 -3.42 -9.89 -14.47
CA ILE A 94 -3.80 -8.82 -15.40
C ILE A 94 -3.12 -7.52 -14.98
N GLN A 95 -3.21 -6.48 -15.82
CA GLN A 95 -2.73 -5.14 -15.51
C GLN A 95 -3.90 -4.16 -15.41
N PHE A 96 -4.12 -3.56 -14.25
CA PHE A 96 -5.00 -2.39 -14.15
C PHE A 96 -4.31 -1.17 -14.79
N GLY A 97 -5.05 -0.41 -15.59
CA GLY A 97 -4.63 0.86 -16.14
C GLY A 97 -4.98 1.99 -15.18
N ILE A 98 -6.13 2.59 -15.39
CA ILE A 98 -6.67 3.71 -14.63
C ILE A 98 -7.79 3.22 -13.70
N VAL A 99 -7.68 3.52 -12.41
CA VAL A 99 -8.77 3.33 -11.43
C VAL A 99 -9.23 4.70 -10.96
N LYS A 100 -10.48 5.07 -11.27
CA LYS A 100 -11.04 6.38 -10.88
C LYS A 100 -11.55 6.46 -9.44
N GLY A 101 -11.69 5.32 -8.78
CA GLY A 101 -11.98 5.25 -7.36
C GLY A 101 -10.73 4.98 -6.54
N ASP A 102 -10.95 4.35 -5.39
CA ASP A 102 -9.88 3.86 -4.53
C ASP A 102 -9.44 2.45 -4.99
N PHE A 103 -8.17 2.12 -4.78
CA PHE A 103 -7.63 0.78 -5.01
C PHE A 103 -7.14 0.17 -3.69
N HIS A 104 -7.77 -0.92 -3.27
CA HIS A 104 -7.36 -1.69 -2.09
C HIS A 104 -6.68 -2.97 -2.55
N CYS A 105 -5.41 -3.15 -2.17
CA CYS A 105 -4.53 -4.19 -2.71
C CYS A 105 -4.87 -5.61 -2.22
N GLY A 106 -5.77 -5.80 -1.25
CA GLY A 106 -6.08 -7.12 -0.70
C GLY A 106 -4.84 -7.82 -0.15
N GLU A 107 -4.71 -9.13 -0.31
CA GLU A 107 -3.53 -9.90 0.16
C GLU A 107 -2.47 -10.19 -0.92
N LEU A 108 -2.26 -9.25 -1.83
CA LEU A 108 -1.22 -9.40 -2.83
C LEU A 108 0.16 -9.59 -2.19
N LYS A 109 1.02 -10.41 -2.80
CA LYS A 109 2.42 -10.63 -2.39
C LYS A 109 3.41 -9.74 -3.16
N ASP A 110 2.95 -9.17 -4.26
CA ASP A 110 3.64 -8.18 -5.07
C ASP A 110 2.61 -7.26 -5.75
N LEU A 111 3.05 -6.09 -6.20
CA LEU A 111 2.16 -5.09 -6.80
C LEU A 111 2.20 -5.11 -8.33
N HIS A 112 2.76 -6.15 -8.96
CA HIS A 112 2.65 -6.28 -10.41
C HIS A 112 1.17 -6.41 -10.79
N GLY A 113 0.79 -5.68 -11.84
CA GLY A 113 -0.60 -5.61 -12.26
C GLY A 113 -1.47 -4.60 -11.49
N ALA A 114 -0.97 -4.01 -10.40
CA ALA A 114 -1.65 -2.90 -9.71
C ALA A 114 -1.81 -1.69 -10.67
N PRO A 115 -2.79 -0.81 -10.46
CA PRO A 115 -3.09 0.27 -11.39
C PRO A 115 -1.90 1.21 -11.62
N ARG A 116 -1.70 1.64 -12.87
CA ARG A 116 -0.71 2.68 -13.19
C ARG A 116 -1.13 4.05 -12.66
N HIS A 117 -2.44 4.31 -12.61
CA HIS A 117 -3.01 5.57 -12.13
C HIS A 117 -4.22 5.30 -11.24
N VAL A 118 -4.24 5.92 -10.06
CA VAL A 118 -5.38 5.91 -9.13
C VAL A 118 -5.79 7.35 -8.84
N THR A 119 -7.02 7.75 -9.13
CA THR A 119 -7.45 9.12 -8.77
C THR A 119 -7.90 9.23 -7.31
N GLY A 120 -8.27 8.11 -6.69
CA GLY A 120 -8.60 7.99 -5.28
C GLY A 120 -7.38 7.66 -4.41
N ASN A 121 -7.63 6.90 -3.35
CA ASN A 121 -6.61 6.39 -2.42
C ASN A 121 -6.00 5.09 -2.94
N PHE A 122 -4.73 4.87 -2.67
CA PHE A 122 -4.11 3.55 -2.80
C PHE A 122 -3.86 2.97 -1.41
N VAL A 123 -4.49 1.85 -1.11
CA VAL A 123 -4.47 1.24 0.22
C VAL A 123 -3.85 -0.14 0.10
N CYS A 124 -2.71 -0.34 0.78
CA CYS A 124 -2.09 -1.64 0.88
C CYS A 124 -1.77 -2.00 2.32
N GLU A 125 -2.62 -2.85 2.89
CA GLU A 125 -2.57 -3.21 4.29
C GLU A 125 -2.58 -4.73 4.46
N TYR A 126 -1.89 -5.23 5.49
CA TYR A 126 -1.91 -6.65 5.89
C TYR A 126 -1.44 -7.61 4.78
N THR A 127 -0.38 -7.24 4.06
CA THR A 127 0.15 -8.02 2.93
C THR A 127 1.54 -8.58 3.18
N ASP A 128 1.89 -9.62 2.44
CA ASP A 128 3.25 -10.17 2.40
C ASP A 128 4.16 -9.43 1.40
N VAL A 129 3.74 -8.24 0.92
CA VAL A 129 4.52 -7.43 -0.03
C VAL A 129 5.88 -7.09 0.55
N LYS A 130 6.94 -7.41 -0.21
CA LYS A 130 8.35 -7.16 0.19
C LYS A 130 9.01 -6.00 -0.55
N SER A 131 8.39 -5.54 -1.63
CA SER A 131 8.86 -4.46 -2.49
C SER A 131 7.66 -3.67 -3.00
N LEU A 132 7.81 -2.35 -3.14
CA LEU A 132 6.78 -1.49 -3.72
C LEU A 132 6.92 -1.37 -5.25
N GLU A 133 7.74 -2.22 -5.88
CA GLU A 133 7.78 -2.38 -7.34
C GLU A 133 6.38 -2.72 -7.88
N GLY A 134 5.91 -1.94 -8.85
CA GLY A 134 4.55 -2.04 -9.39
C GLY A 134 3.53 -1.07 -8.77
N MET A 135 3.93 -0.25 -7.79
CA MET A 135 3.09 0.85 -7.29
C MET A 135 2.61 1.77 -8.43
N PRO A 136 1.43 2.42 -8.28
CA PRO A 136 0.98 3.43 -9.23
C PRO A 136 1.98 4.56 -9.39
N GLU A 137 2.18 5.00 -10.64
CA GLU A 137 2.98 6.20 -10.96
C GLU A 137 2.32 7.47 -10.42
N HIS A 138 1.00 7.42 -10.25
CA HIS A 138 0.18 8.54 -9.81
C HIS A 138 -0.94 8.07 -8.88
N VAL A 139 -1.02 8.70 -7.71
CA VAL A 139 -2.14 8.56 -6.76
C VAL A 139 -2.70 9.96 -6.47
N GLY A 140 -4.00 10.14 -6.71
CA GLY A 140 -4.68 11.43 -6.64
C GLY A 140 -5.01 11.90 -5.23
N LYS A 141 -5.08 10.97 -4.27
CA LYS A 141 -5.28 11.24 -2.85
C LYS A 141 -4.17 10.61 -2.01
N ASP A 142 -4.52 9.74 -1.06
CA ASP A 142 -3.63 9.24 -0.03
C ASP A 142 -3.05 7.88 -0.41
N ILE A 143 -1.84 7.61 0.06
CA ILE A 143 -1.21 6.29 0.02
C ILE A 143 -1.09 5.77 1.45
N THR A 144 -1.67 4.61 1.70
CA THR A 144 -1.56 3.89 2.98
C THR A 144 -0.82 2.59 2.75
N ILE A 145 0.31 2.40 3.45
CA ILE A 145 1.09 1.17 3.46
C ILE A 145 1.25 0.69 4.89
N ARG A 146 0.59 -0.42 5.21
CA ARG A 146 0.48 -0.88 6.58
C ARG A 146 0.72 -2.37 6.75
N ARG A 147 1.49 -2.76 7.78
CA ARG A 147 1.70 -4.18 8.11
C ARG A 147 2.13 -5.01 6.89
N THR A 148 3.16 -4.53 6.20
CA THR A 148 3.80 -5.20 5.08
C THR A 148 5.20 -5.70 5.46
N ALA A 149 5.86 -6.41 4.53
CA ALA A 149 7.21 -6.93 4.69
C ALA A 149 8.28 -6.10 3.95
N ILE A 150 7.96 -4.87 3.54
CA ILE A 150 8.89 -3.97 2.86
C ILE A 150 10.06 -3.58 3.77
N THR A 151 11.22 -3.34 3.16
CA THR A 151 12.45 -2.93 3.87
C THR A 151 12.86 -1.48 3.58
N ASN A 152 12.37 -0.93 2.48
CA ASN A 152 12.53 0.46 2.06
C ASN A 152 11.25 0.92 1.32
N LEU A 153 11.28 2.11 0.74
CA LEU A 153 10.16 2.71 0.01
C LEU A 153 10.40 2.78 -1.52
N GLU A 154 11.38 2.04 -2.05
CA GLU A 154 11.66 2.02 -3.48
C GLU A 154 10.45 1.49 -4.26
N GLY A 155 9.98 2.29 -5.22
CA GLY A 155 8.77 2.04 -5.99
C GLY A 155 7.66 3.08 -5.75
N LEU A 156 7.70 3.83 -4.64
CA LEU A 156 6.75 4.92 -4.43
C LEU A 156 6.85 6.00 -5.54
N PRO A 157 5.73 6.68 -5.87
CA PRO A 157 5.79 7.84 -6.76
C PRO A 157 6.59 8.98 -6.14
N ASN A 158 7.36 9.70 -6.95
CA ASN A 158 8.23 10.80 -6.48
C ASN A 158 7.46 12.00 -5.89
N TYR A 159 6.17 12.12 -6.17
CA TYR A 159 5.29 13.20 -5.71
C TYR A 159 3.94 12.62 -5.27
N ILE A 160 3.48 13.02 -4.08
CA ILE A 160 2.18 12.62 -3.54
C ILE A 160 1.34 13.88 -3.24
N ALA A 161 0.14 13.93 -3.82
CA ALA A 161 -0.79 15.04 -3.65
C ALA A 161 -1.57 15.01 -2.31
N GLY A 162 -1.82 13.82 -1.78
CA GLY A 162 -2.44 13.64 -0.47
C GLY A 162 -1.43 13.34 0.63
N ASN A 163 -1.85 12.47 1.54
CA ASN A 163 -1.08 11.98 2.66
C ASN A 163 -0.28 10.73 2.29
N LEU A 164 0.84 10.51 2.96
CA LEU A 164 1.56 9.24 2.95
C LEU A 164 1.55 8.67 4.37
N GLU A 165 0.89 7.53 4.55
CA GLU A 165 0.87 6.77 5.80
C GLU A 165 1.68 5.48 5.66
N ILE A 166 2.80 5.41 6.38
CA ILE A 166 3.66 4.23 6.51
C ILE A 166 3.57 3.73 7.95
N ASP A 167 2.67 2.78 8.19
CA ASP A 167 2.35 2.33 9.54
C ASP A 167 2.69 0.85 9.79
N TRP A 168 3.35 0.57 10.91
CA TRP A 168 3.51 -0.79 11.40
C TRP A 168 4.18 -1.75 10.41
N ASN A 169 5.22 -1.28 9.72
CA ASN A 169 6.06 -2.09 8.84
C ASN A 169 7.35 -2.46 9.59
N ASP A 170 7.31 -3.54 10.36
CA ASP A 170 8.41 -3.91 11.27
C ASP A 170 9.70 -4.31 10.54
N SER A 171 9.65 -4.58 9.23
CA SER A 171 10.83 -4.85 8.40
C SER A 171 11.46 -3.60 7.77
N LEU A 172 10.79 -2.43 7.87
CA LEU A 172 11.26 -1.17 7.28
C LEU A 172 12.47 -0.65 8.06
N THR A 173 13.62 -0.56 7.40
CA THR A 173 14.89 -0.12 8.01
C THR A 173 15.35 1.26 7.55
N SER A 174 14.84 1.74 6.42
CA SER A 174 15.14 3.07 5.88
C SER A 174 13.95 3.62 5.12
N LEU A 175 13.92 4.95 4.91
CA LEU A 175 12.91 5.60 4.08
C LEU A 175 13.38 5.76 2.62
N ASN A 176 14.52 5.17 2.23
CA ASN A 176 15.05 5.23 0.86
C ASN A 176 13.97 4.88 -0.17
N GLY A 177 13.84 5.73 -1.20
CA GLY A 177 12.75 5.66 -2.17
C GLY A 177 11.51 6.48 -1.80
N SER A 178 11.53 7.20 -0.67
CA SER A 178 10.46 8.13 -0.31
C SER A 178 10.23 9.19 -1.40
N PRO A 179 8.99 9.67 -1.58
CA PRO A 179 8.70 10.80 -2.44
C PRO A 179 9.55 12.02 -2.03
N LYS A 180 10.01 12.81 -3.01
CA LYS A 180 10.69 14.08 -2.70
C LYS A 180 9.75 15.09 -2.07
N THR A 181 8.49 15.08 -2.47
CA THR A 181 7.47 16.04 -1.99
C THR A 181 6.16 15.34 -1.71
N ILE A 182 5.63 15.63 -0.51
CA ILE A 182 4.30 15.24 -0.07
C ILE A 182 3.56 16.55 0.23
N THR A 183 2.42 16.82 -0.40
CA THR A 183 1.67 18.05 -0.10
C THR A 183 0.77 17.94 1.11
N GLY A 184 0.31 16.73 1.45
CA GLY A 184 -0.41 16.43 2.68
C GLY A 184 0.53 16.12 3.85
N GLU A 185 0.08 15.22 4.72
CA GLU A 185 0.79 14.76 5.90
C GLU A 185 1.72 13.58 5.59
N PHE A 186 2.84 13.50 6.30
CA PHE A 186 3.69 12.31 6.35
C PHE A 186 3.56 11.64 7.72
N VAL A 187 2.88 10.51 7.75
CA VAL A 187 2.66 9.71 8.96
C VAL A 187 3.54 8.47 8.87
N CYS A 188 4.54 8.36 9.74
CA CYS A 188 5.48 7.23 9.78
C CYS A 188 5.53 6.66 11.19
N THR A 189 4.61 5.74 11.49
CA THR A 189 4.37 5.27 12.86
C THR A 189 4.60 3.78 13.01
N ARG A 190 5.03 3.36 14.19
CA ARG A 190 5.14 1.95 14.57
C ARG A 190 6.07 1.09 13.69
N ASN A 191 7.11 1.68 13.12
CA ASN A 191 8.09 0.93 12.31
C ASN A 191 9.29 0.51 13.19
N ALA A 192 9.24 -0.69 13.80
CA ALA A 192 10.18 -1.08 14.86
C ALA A 192 11.66 -1.15 14.43
N SER A 193 11.92 -1.43 13.15
CA SER A 193 13.29 -1.52 12.63
C SER A 193 13.87 -0.18 12.17
N LEU A 194 13.04 0.87 12.05
CA LEU A 194 13.48 2.19 11.62
C LEU A 194 14.20 2.91 12.77
N LYS A 195 15.39 3.44 12.51
CA LYS A 195 16.25 4.10 13.52
C LYS A 195 16.54 5.57 13.23
N THR A 196 16.48 5.95 11.97
CA THR A 196 16.63 7.31 11.46
C THR A 196 15.55 7.57 10.42
N LEU A 197 15.48 8.79 9.90
CA LEU A 197 14.61 9.15 8.77
C LEU A 197 15.39 9.18 7.45
N GLU A 198 16.56 8.53 7.39
CA GLU A 198 17.42 8.53 6.22
C GLU A 198 16.65 8.06 4.98
N GLY A 199 16.76 8.84 3.90
CA GLY A 199 16.02 8.63 2.66
C GLY A 199 14.61 9.23 2.66
N GLY A 200 14.18 9.91 3.73
CA GLY A 200 12.86 10.52 3.87
C GLY A 200 12.58 11.68 2.89
N PRO A 201 11.34 12.19 2.88
CA PRO A 201 10.93 13.24 1.96
C PRO A 201 11.66 14.56 2.23
N GLU A 202 11.97 15.32 1.18
CA GLU A 202 12.65 16.62 1.32
C GLU A 202 11.68 17.72 1.81
N ARG A 203 10.42 17.67 1.38
CA ARG A 203 9.38 18.66 1.70
C ARG A 203 8.05 18.01 2.02
N VAL A 204 7.47 18.40 3.16
CA VAL A 204 6.11 18.02 3.57
C VAL A 204 5.25 19.27 3.71
N GLY A 205 4.12 19.31 3.01
CA GLY A 205 3.25 20.50 2.91
C GLY A 205 2.38 20.72 4.14
N ALA A 206 2.02 19.65 4.86
CA ALA A 206 1.29 19.71 6.12
C ALA A 206 2.17 19.18 7.28
N GLY A 207 1.64 18.31 8.14
CA GLY A 207 2.33 17.78 9.31
C GLY A 207 3.19 16.55 9.03
N VAL A 208 4.20 16.35 9.88
CA VAL A 208 5.01 15.13 9.95
C VAL A 208 4.79 14.52 11.33
N TYR A 209 4.36 13.25 11.37
CA TYR A 209 4.05 12.55 12.61
C TYR A 209 4.80 11.24 12.66
N ILE A 210 5.70 11.10 13.63
CA ILE A 210 6.60 9.97 13.76
C ILE A 210 6.52 9.44 15.19
N SER A 211 6.03 8.21 15.33
CA SER A 211 5.90 7.57 16.64
C SER A 211 6.53 6.18 16.63
N PRO A 212 7.13 5.74 17.75
CA PRO A 212 7.78 4.43 17.84
C PRO A 212 6.77 3.29 17.72
N ALA A 213 7.28 2.08 17.51
CA ALA A 213 6.52 0.86 17.76
C ALA A 213 6.47 0.58 19.27
N TRP A 214 5.27 0.48 19.84
CA TRP A 214 5.08 -0.02 21.19
C TRP A 214 4.97 -1.54 21.18
N GLN A 215 6.04 -2.25 21.57
CA GLN A 215 5.97 -3.68 21.83
C GLN A 215 5.53 -3.93 23.26
N LYS A 216 4.37 -4.57 23.44
CA LYS A 216 3.91 -5.05 24.74
C LYS A 216 4.64 -6.36 25.09
N VAL A 217 5.54 -6.34 26.07
CA VAL A 217 6.19 -7.54 26.62
C VAL A 217 5.84 -7.68 28.11
N GLY A 218 4.77 -8.41 28.43
CA GLY A 218 4.36 -8.65 29.82
C GLY A 218 3.98 -7.38 30.60
N ASP A 219 4.32 -7.36 31.89
CA ASP A 219 4.13 -6.22 32.82
C ASP A 219 5.32 -5.25 32.84
N GLU A 220 6.36 -5.49 32.05
CA GLU A 220 7.52 -4.60 31.94
C GLU A 220 7.26 -3.50 30.92
N LYS A 221 7.54 -2.25 31.29
CA LYS A 221 7.41 -1.09 30.40
C LYS A 221 8.19 -1.35 29.11
N ASN A 222 7.43 -1.41 28.02
CA ASN A 222 7.81 -1.52 26.62
C ASN A 222 9.25 -1.06 26.34
N LYS A 223 10.07 -1.95 25.77
CA LYS A 223 11.26 -1.52 25.04
C LYS A 223 10.78 -0.77 23.82
N CYS A 224 10.96 0.55 23.79
CA CYS A 224 10.77 1.34 22.58
C CYS A 224 11.76 0.82 21.53
N CYS A 225 11.30 0.77 20.29
CA CYS A 225 12.15 0.52 19.12
C CYS A 225 12.17 1.78 18.26
N GLY A 226 12.30 2.95 18.90
CA GLY A 226 12.09 4.25 18.27
C GLY A 226 13.29 4.76 17.48
N LEU A 227 13.13 5.96 16.92
CA LEU A 227 14.23 6.68 16.30
C LEU A 227 15.27 7.09 17.35
N ILE A 228 16.55 7.04 16.96
CA ILE A 228 17.68 7.51 17.78
C ILE A 228 18.26 8.83 17.27
N SER A 229 17.94 9.22 16.02
CA SER A 229 18.26 10.51 15.43
C SER A 229 17.17 10.96 14.46
N LEU A 230 17.17 12.24 14.12
CA LEU A 230 16.28 12.81 13.10
C LEU A 230 16.99 12.93 11.74
N GLU A 231 18.15 12.30 11.56
CA GLU A 231 18.87 12.32 10.28
C GLU A 231 17.96 11.86 9.14
N GLY A 232 17.87 12.67 8.08
CA GLY A 232 16.95 12.46 6.96
C GLY A 232 15.54 13.02 7.16
N ALA A 233 15.26 13.74 8.25
CA ALA A 233 14.01 14.48 8.37
C ALA A 233 13.83 15.49 7.22
N PRO A 234 12.58 15.85 6.87
CA PRO A 234 12.32 16.82 5.83
C PRO A 234 12.99 18.17 6.11
N GLU A 235 13.47 18.84 5.06
CA GLU A 235 14.03 20.18 5.23
C GLU A 235 12.95 21.19 5.61
N TYR A 236 11.75 21.05 5.05
CA TYR A 236 10.61 21.93 5.26
C TYR A 236 9.36 21.14 5.65
N VAL A 237 8.69 21.62 6.70
CA VAL A 237 7.41 21.11 7.18
C VAL A 237 6.42 22.28 7.27
N GLY A 238 5.34 22.20 6.49
CA GLY A 238 4.33 23.27 6.42
C GLY A 238 3.31 23.28 7.55
N GLY A 239 3.32 22.27 8.42
CA GLY A 239 2.52 22.16 9.63
C GLY A 239 3.38 21.77 10.83
N ASN A 240 2.86 20.88 11.66
CA ASN A 240 3.56 20.41 12.87
C ASN A 240 4.59 19.33 12.54
N PHE A 241 5.67 19.26 13.31
CA PHE A 241 6.59 18.11 13.33
C PHE A 241 6.54 17.46 14.71
N ASP A 242 5.96 16.26 14.80
CA ASP A 242 5.86 15.50 16.04
C ASP A 242 6.73 14.23 15.96
N CYS A 243 7.73 14.16 16.83
CA CYS A 243 8.60 13.00 17.02
C CYS A 243 8.57 12.45 18.46
N SER A 244 7.45 12.64 19.16
CA SER A 244 7.29 12.21 20.55
C SER A 244 7.52 10.71 20.76
N ASP A 245 7.89 10.35 21.99
CA ASP A 245 8.16 9.00 22.47
C ASP A 245 9.34 8.25 21.79
N ASN A 246 10.12 8.94 20.95
CA ASN A 246 11.35 8.38 20.38
C ASN A 246 12.55 8.46 21.34
N GLU A 247 13.63 7.74 21.01
CA GLU A 247 14.84 7.59 21.84
C GLU A 247 15.89 8.67 21.53
N LEU A 248 15.42 9.88 21.19
CA LEU A 248 16.27 11.00 20.80
C LEU A 248 17.00 11.57 22.02
N ASN A 249 18.31 11.79 21.88
CA ASN A 249 19.15 12.49 22.87
C ASN A 249 19.55 13.92 22.45
N SER A 250 19.34 14.25 21.17
CA SER A 250 19.62 15.54 20.55
C SER A 250 18.65 15.76 19.39
N LEU A 251 18.61 16.98 18.86
CA LEU A 251 17.78 17.36 17.71
C LEU A 251 18.62 17.45 16.42
N ASN A 252 19.77 16.76 16.38
CA ASN A 252 20.59 16.68 15.18
C ASN A 252 19.81 16.00 14.05
N GLY A 253 19.79 16.66 12.90
CA GLY A 253 19.02 16.23 11.74
C GLY A 253 17.56 16.68 11.75
N ALA A 254 17.08 17.42 12.76
CA ALA A 254 15.74 17.99 12.76
C ALA A 254 15.48 18.85 11.50
N PRO A 255 14.21 19.06 11.12
CA PRO A 255 13.85 19.95 10.02
C PRO A 255 14.50 21.32 10.16
N LYS A 256 14.89 21.91 9.03
CA LYS A 256 15.43 23.27 9.00
C LYS A 256 14.33 24.29 9.25
N HIS A 257 13.11 24.01 8.82
CA HIS A 257 11.97 24.90 8.92
C HIS A 257 10.68 24.16 9.24
N VAL A 258 9.99 24.60 10.29
CA VAL A 258 8.66 24.12 10.70
C VAL A 258 7.73 25.33 10.87
N GLU A 259 6.62 25.33 10.12
CA GLU A 259 5.63 26.42 10.18
C GLU A 259 4.67 26.32 11.38
N GLY A 260 4.47 25.11 11.91
CA GLY A 260 3.67 24.86 13.12
C GLY A 260 4.53 24.47 14.31
N ASP A 261 3.99 23.61 15.17
CA ASP A 261 4.66 23.17 16.40
C ASP A 261 5.74 22.12 16.12
N PHE A 262 6.89 22.23 16.79
CA PHE A 262 7.87 21.15 16.92
C PHE A 262 7.67 20.44 18.27
N VAL A 263 7.24 19.17 18.23
CA VAL A 263 6.85 18.38 19.40
C VAL A 263 7.81 17.18 19.57
N CYS A 264 8.51 17.10 20.70
CA CYS A 264 9.36 15.95 21.09
C CYS A 264 9.14 15.64 22.57
N VAL A 265 7.92 15.22 22.92
CA VAL A 265 7.59 14.84 24.29
C VAL A 265 8.11 13.43 24.56
N SER A 266 8.47 13.14 25.82
CA SER A 266 8.99 11.82 26.24
C SER A 266 10.30 11.38 25.54
N CYS A 267 11.02 12.31 24.91
CA CYS A 267 12.38 12.12 24.42
C CYS A 267 13.40 12.24 25.57
N SER A 268 14.61 11.71 25.42
CA SER A 268 15.70 11.82 26.42
C SER A 268 16.69 12.95 26.07
N LEU A 269 16.17 14.10 25.64
CA LEU A 269 16.99 15.21 25.14
C LEU A 269 17.89 15.79 26.24
N GLU A 270 19.20 15.85 25.98
CA GLU A 270 20.15 16.56 26.83
C GLU A 270 20.38 18.00 26.35
N THR A 271 20.07 18.28 25.08
CA THR A 271 20.28 19.56 24.41
C THR A 271 19.25 19.80 23.31
N LEU A 272 19.00 21.08 23.00
CA LEU A 272 18.20 21.52 21.86
C LEU A 272 19.04 21.83 20.62
N ASN A 273 20.35 21.54 20.65
CA ASN A 273 21.22 21.69 19.49
C ASN A 273 20.68 20.88 18.31
N GLY A 274 20.72 21.50 17.12
CA GLY A 274 20.22 20.92 15.88
C GLY A 274 18.79 21.34 15.51
N LEU A 275 18.04 21.97 16.43
CA LEU A 275 16.72 22.53 16.12
C LEU A 275 16.83 23.66 15.07
N GLY A 276 16.03 23.56 14.01
CA GLY A 276 15.88 24.59 12.99
C GLY A 276 14.97 25.74 13.41
N GLU A 277 14.52 26.51 12.42
CA GLU A 277 13.52 27.57 12.62
C GLU A 277 12.14 26.95 12.87
N VAL A 278 11.48 27.41 13.94
CA VAL A 278 10.11 27.07 14.31
C VAL A 278 9.37 28.38 14.54
N LYS A 279 8.18 28.54 13.95
CA LYS A 279 7.36 29.76 14.10
C LYS A 279 6.47 29.73 15.35
#